data_AF-G4TTK6-F1
#
_entry.id   AF-G4TTK6-F1
#
_cell.length_a   1.000
_cell.length_b   1.000
_cell.length_c   1.000
_cell.angle_alpha   90.00
_cell.angle_beta   90.00
_cell.angle_gamma   90.00
#
_symmetry.space_group_name_H-M   'P 1'
#
loop_
_entity.id
_entity.type
_entity.pdbx_description
1 polymer ?
#
loop_
_entity_poly.entity_id
_entity_poly.type
_entity_poly.pdbx_seq_one_letter_code
_entity_poly.pdbx_strand_id
1 'polypeptide(L)'
;MGGTGKTQLSTHWIREHEKNFNRVIFVDATSKRQLEADLRRAIRVVGPEYANMKWEDAIAYLDGKEKGWLLFFDNADSPELNLDPYLPSSIHGSILITTRNQGCKAYAPDGAIYVSSLSESEAVDLLHSIANVTPASNDVSMEIVKELGMLALAVTQAGAYIFKTRRLSSYLNTLQSHRDRLLREDPLKGTKYPYSTYAAFDLSFHQLPSNAQELLRICAYLHPSGIPMALFEYSTTSDFTAHTVLESWPPPKSDEVVISDLKRIIGQTWDEVSFQELVEAGQRASFIYAYTDEAGGLFYSVHPLLQRYIRDSLGVEIESQYASMASQLLLGATRPIEASNIWYRQLLPHIDALPHLRVLGRLESV
;
A
#
# COMPACT_ATOMS: atom_id res chain seq x y z
N MET A 1 -1.06 -3.43 -2.75
CA MET A 1 -0.68 -3.24 -1.33
C MET A 1 -0.80 -4.53 -0.53
N GLY A 2 -0.04 -4.68 0.56
CA GLY A 2 -0.22 -5.77 1.53
C GLY A 2 -1.54 -5.63 2.29
N GLY A 3 -2.15 -6.75 2.68
CA GLY A 3 -3.37 -6.75 3.50
C GLY A 3 -4.69 -6.40 2.79
N THR A 4 -4.72 -6.28 1.45
CA THR A 4 -5.96 -6.02 0.68
C THR A 4 -6.83 -7.26 0.43
N GLY A 5 -6.37 -8.46 0.81
CA GLY A 5 -7.17 -9.70 0.68
C GLY A 5 -6.97 -10.51 -0.60
N LYS A 6 -5.93 -10.23 -1.40
CA LYS A 6 -5.62 -10.98 -2.64
C LYS A 6 -5.59 -12.51 -2.44
N THR A 7 -4.80 -12.98 -1.49
CA THR A 7 -4.68 -14.43 -1.18
C THR A 7 -6.03 -15.03 -0.75
N GLN A 8 -6.82 -14.30 0.03
CA GLN A 8 -8.13 -14.72 0.52
C GLN A 8 -9.16 -14.79 -0.61
N LEU A 9 -9.18 -13.79 -1.49
CA LEU A 9 -10.01 -13.76 -2.69
C LEU A 9 -9.69 -14.95 -3.60
N SER A 10 -8.41 -15.16 -3.92
CA SER A 10 -7.96 -16.30 -4.71
C SER A 10 -8.29 -17.63 -4.06
N THR A 11 -8.04 -17.79 -2.76
CA THR A 11 -8.37 -19.03 -2.04
C THR A 11 -9.86 -19.30 -1.99
N HIS A 12 -10.70 -18.27 -1.83
CA HIS A 12 -12.15 -18.40 -1.87
C HIS A 12 -12.63 -18.84 -3.26
N TRP A 13 -12.15 -18.17 -4.32
CA TRP A 13 -12.47 -18.55 -5.70
C TRP A 13 -12.05 -19.98 -6.01
N ILE A 14 -10.85 -20.40 -5.60
CA ILE A 14 -10.37 -21.78 -5.77
C ILE A 14 -11.32 -22.78 -5.10
N ARG A 15 -11.77 -22.50 -3.86
CA ARG A 15 -12.69 -23.40 -3.15
C ARG A 15 -14.04 -23.54 -3.85
N GLU A 16 -14.56 -22.45 -4.41
CA GLU A 16 -15.83 -22.50 -5.15
C GLU A 16 -15.72 -23.25 -6.48
N HIS A 17 -14.54 -23.22 -7.10
CA HIS A 17 -14.29 -23.80 -8.42
C HIS A 17 -13.43 -25.07 -8.39
N GLU A 18 -13.14 -25.63 -7.22
CA GLU A 18 -12.21 -26.76 -7.04
C GLU A 18 -12.61 -27.95 -7.91
N LYS A 19 -13.92 -28.19 -8.05
CA LYS A 19 -14.49 -29.28 -8.86
C LYS A 19 -14.22 -29.14 -10.37
N ASN A 20 -13.84 -27.96 -10.84
CA ASN A 20 -13.51 -27.74 -12.25
C ASN A 20 -12.07 -28.14 -12.58
N PHE A 21 -11.26 -28.44 -11.55
CA PHE A 21 -9.87 -28.81 -11.69
C PHE A 21 -9.64 -30.25 -11.23
N ASN A 22 -8.90 -31.01 -12.04
CA ASN A 22 -8.42 -32.34 -11.64
C ASN A 22 -7.32 -32.24 -10.58
N ARG A 23 -6.58 -31.12 -10.58
CA ARG A 23 -5.49 -30.87 -9.64
C ARG A 23 -5.34 -29.38 -9.37
N VAL A 24 -5.23 -29.02 -8.10
CA VAL A 24 -4.84 -27.67 -7.67
C VAL A 24 -3.49 -27.74 -6.98
N ILE A 25 -2.52 -26.98 -7.46
CA ILE A 25 -1.17 -26.90 -6.90
C ILE A 25 -0.98 -25.51 -6.30
N PHE A 26 -0.77 -25.46 -4.99
CA PHE A 26 -0.42 -24.23 -4.27
C PHE A 26 1.10 -24.11 -4.16
N VAL A 27 1.63 -22.95 -4.54
CA VAL A 27 3.06 -22.64 -4.53
C VAL A 27 3.28 -21.32 -3.80
N ASP A 28 4.08 -21.32 -2.74
CA ASP A 28 4.52 -20.09 -2.10
C ASP A 28 5.70 -19.48 -2.88
N ALA A 29 5.40 -18.40 -3.61
CA ALA A 29 6.32 -17.66 -4.44
C ALA A 29 7.02 -16.51 -3.70
N THR A 30 7.04 -16.51 -2.35
CA THR A 30 7.77 -15.51 -1.55
C THR A 30 9.27 -15.49 -1.88
N SER A 31 9.84 -16.63 -2.29
CA SER A 31 11.23 -16.72 -2.76
C SER A 31 11.41 -17.85 -3.77
N LYS A 32 12.42 -17.74 -4.64
CA LYS A 32 12.82 -18.81 -5.57
C LYS A 32 12.98 -20.16 -4.88
N ARG A 33 13.65 -20.17 -3.73
CA ARG A 33 13.90 -21.40 -2.95
C ARG A 33 12.61 -22.06 -2.48
N GLN A 34 11.66 -21.28 -2.00
CA GLN A 34 10.38 -21.79 -1.50
C GLN A 34 9.50 -22.29 -2.66
N LEU A 35 9.43 -21.52 -3.74
CA LEU A 35 8.72 -21.85 -4.98
C LEU A 35 9.19 -23.21 -5.52
N GLU A 36 10.50 -23.37 -5.72
CA GLU A 36 11.08 -24.64 -6.22
C GLU A 36 10.85 -25.80 -5.26
N ALA A 37 10.88 -25.55 -3.95
CA ALA A 37 10.61 -26.57 -2.96
C ALA A 37 9.15 -27.07 -3.01
N ASP A 38 8.19 -26.17 -3.22
CA ASP A 38 6.77 -26.50 -3.30
C ASP A 38 6.41 -27.20 -4.62
N LEU A 39 6.92 -26.74 -5.78
CA LEU A 39 6.77 -27.44 -7.05
C LEU A 39 7.33 -28.87 -6.99
N ARG A 40 8.52 -29.02 -6.42
CA ARG A 40 9.14 -30.33 -6.19
C ARG A 40 8.27 -31.21 -5.28
N ARG A 41 7.65 -30.64 -4.24
CA ARG A 41 6.73 -31.38 -3.36
C ARG A 41 5.48 -31.81 -4.15
N ALA A 42 4.94 -30.93 -4.99
CA ALA A 42 3.73 -31.19 -5.77
C ALA A 42 3.89 -32.35 -6.76
N ILE A 43 5.02 -32.44 -7.46
CA ILE A 43 5.25 -33.56 -8.38
C ILE A 43 5.51 -34.89 -7.66
N ARG A 44 6.22 -34.87 -6.54
CA ARG A 44 6.57 -36.09 -5.79
C ARG A 44 5.38 -36.78 -5.15
N VAL A 45 4.28 -36.07 -4.92
CA VAL A 45 3.04 -36.66 -4.39
C VAL A 45 2.14 -37.26 -5.47
N VAL A 46 2.50 -37.13 -6.76
CA VAL A 46 1.75 -37.76 -7.86
C VAL A 46 1.83 -39.29 -7.79
N GLY A 47 2.99 -39.84 -7.44
CA GLY A 47 3.20 -41.28 -7.30
C GLY A 47 4.65 -41.66 -6.98
N PRO A 48 4.92 -42.91 -6.55
CA PRO A 48 6.26 -43.37 -6.18
C PRO A 48 7.32 -43.21 -7.28
N GLU A 49 6.92 -43.32 -8.55
CA GLU A 49 7.78 -43.13 -9.71
C GLU A 49 8.26 -41.67 -9.89
N TYR A 50 7.59 -40.72 -9.24
CA TYR A 50 7.94 -39.29 -9.23
C TYR A 50 8.82 -38.88 -8.03
N ALA A 51 9.19 -39.81 -7.13
CA ALA A 51 9.82 -39.50 -5.83
C ALA A 51 11.14 -38.71 -5.91
N ASN A 52 11.90 -38.88 -7.00
CA ASN A 52 13.20 -38.23 -7.21
C ASN A 52 13.13 -36.99 -8.11
N MET A 53 11.93 -36.61 -8.55
CA MET A 53 11.76 -35.48 -9.46
C MET A 53 12.12 -34.14 -8.83
N LYS A 54 12.52 -33.22 -9.68
CA LYS A 54 12.86 -31.83 -9.39
C LYS A 54 11.65 -30.94 -9.71
N TRP A 55 11.83 -29.63 -9.61
CA TRP A 55 10.74 -28.69 -9.86
C TRP A 55 10.45 -28.58 -11.38
N GLU A 56 11.47 -28.72 -12.23
CA GLU A 56 11.35 -28.68 -13.69
C GLU A 56 10.41 -29.79 -14.19
N ASP A 57 10.51 -30.97 -13.57
CA ASP A 57 9.66 -32.11 -13.88
C ASP A 57 8.19 -31.86 -13.54
N ALA A 58 7.91 -30.99 -12.55
CA ALA A 58 6.54 -30.58 -12.24
C ALA A 58 5.94 -29.78 -13.40
N ILE A 59 6.71 -28.85 -13.98
CA ILE A 59 6.29 -28.07 -15.15
C ILE A 59 6.10 -28.98 -16.36
N ALA A 60 7.06 -29.86 -16.64
CA ALA A 60 6.95 -30.83 -17.73
C ALA A 60 5.74 -31.77 -17.58
N TYR A 61 5.40 -32.15 -16.35
CA TYR A 61 4.22 -32.95 -16.06
C TYR A 61 2.91 -32.21 -16.36
N LEU A 62 2.82 -30.94 -15.96
CA LEU A 62 1.67 -30.07 -16.27
C LEU A 62 1.55 -29.78 -17.76
N ASP A 63 2.67 -29.69 -18.48
CA ASP A 63 2.67 -29.45 -19.91
C ASP A 63 2.24 -30.67 -20.74
N GLY A 64 2.69 -31.86 -20.36
CA GLY A 64 2.52 -33.06 -21.18
C GLY A 64 1.42 -34.02 -20.76
N LYS A 65 1.22 -34.22 -19.45
CA LYS A 65 0.43 -35.35 -18.92
C LYS A 65 -0.86 -34.92 -18.23
N GLU A 66 -0.79 -33.89 -17.40
CA GLU A 66 -1.93 -33.45 -16.61
C GLU A 66 -2.87 -32.57 -17.44
N LYS A 67 -4.18 -32.67 -17.19
CA LYS A 67 -5.20 -31.82 -17.82
C LYS A 67 -6.16 -31.31 -16.76
N GLY A 68 -6.75 -30.14 -17.00
CA GLY A 68 -7.65 -29.47 -16.06
C GLY A 68 -6.95 -29.11 -14.76
N TRP A 69 -5.70 -28.64 -14.80
CA TRP A 69 -4.96 -28.26 -13.59
C TRP A 69 -5.05 -26.76 -13.31
N LEU A 70 -4.88 -26.39 -12.04
CA LEU A 70 -4.67 -25.02 -11.59
C LEU A 70 -3.33 -24.92 -10.86
N LEU A 71 -2.46 -24.02 -11.31
CA LEU A 71 -1.21 -23.68 -10.63
C LEU A 71 -1.37 -22.29 -10.00
N PHE A 72 -1.41 -22.22 -8.67
CA PHE A 72 -1.59 -20.98 -7.92
C PHE A 72 -0.28 -20.57 -7.23
N PHE A 73 0.29 -19.45 -7.68
CA PHE A 73 1.43 -18.79 -7.06
C PHE A 73 0.95 -17.70 -6.09
N ASP A 74 1.18 -17.91 -4.80
CA ASP A 74 0.89 -16.92 -3.75
C ASP A 74 2.14 -16.11 -3.40
N ASN A 75 1.98 -14.83 -3.04
CA ASN A 75 3.07 -13.92 -2.64
C ASN A 75 4.24 -13.77 -3.63
N ALA A 76 3.99 -13.74 -4.94
CA ALA A 76 5.01 -13.50 -5.97
C ALA A 76 5.48 -12.02 -6.01
N ASP A 77 5.91 -11.49 -4.87
CA ASP A 77 6.11 -10.05 -4.63
C ASP A 77 7.51 -9.55 -4.99
N SER A 78 8.51 -10.43 -5.03
CA SER A 78 9.90 -10.05 -5.27
C SER A 78 10.10 -9.60 -6.72
N PRO A 79 10.57 -8.37 -6.99
CA PRO A 79 10.90 -7.92 -8.35
C PRO A 79 11.97 -8.79 -9.03
N GLU A 80 12.88 -9.35 -8.25
CA GLU A 80 13.96 -10.20 -8.75
C GLU A 80 13.54 -11.64 -9.06
N LEU A 81 12.29 -12.02 -8.73
CA LEU A 81 11.78 -13.35 -8.98
C LEU A 81 11.21 -13.42 -10.40
N ASN A 82 11.99 -13.95 -11.34
CA ASN A 82 11.47 -14.28 -12.67
C ASN A 82 10.61 -15.56 -12.60
N LEU A 83 9.32 -15.43 -12.93
CA LEU A 83 8.40 -16.56 -12.99
C LEU A 83 8.45 -17.36 -14.31
N ASP A 84 8.99 -16.83 -15.40
CA ASP A 84 8.95 -17.47 -16.74
C ASP A 84 9.33 -18.97 -16.73
N PRO A 85 10.41 -19.41 -16.05
CA PRO A 85 10.79 -20.81 -16.06
C PRO A 85 9.78 -21.75 -15.38
N TYR A 86 8.89 -21.20 -14.55
CA TYR A 86 7.92 -21.91 -13.73
C TYR A 86 6.51 -21.88 -14.31
N LEU A 87 6.28 -21.21 -15.45
CA LEU A 87 4.98 -21.14 -16.10
C LEU A 87 4.84 -22.25 -17.14
N PRO A 88 3.92 -23.21 -16.98
CA PRO A 88 3.62 -24.19 -18.01
C PRO A 88 3.07 -23.50 -19.27
N SER A 89 3.43 -24.02 -20.45
CA SER A 89 2.95 -23.55 -21.76
C SER A 89 1.65 -24.21 -22.23
N SER A 90 1.20 -25.25 -21.53
CA SER A 90 0.00 -26.01 -21.90
C SER A 90 -1.30 -25.23 -21.74
N ILE A 91 -2.18 -25.35 -22.74
CA ILE A 91 -3.54 -24.79 -22.75
C ILE A 91 -4.53 -25.60 -21.91
N HIS A 92 -4.10 -26.70 -21.32
CA HIS A 92 -4.97 -27.61 -20.56
C HIS A 92 -5.07 -27.27 -19.07
N GLY A 93 -4.60 -26.10 -18.66
CA GLY A 93 -4.70 -25.65 -17.28
C GLY A 93 -4.89 -24.16 -17.14
N SER A 94 -4.79 -23.68 -15.91
CA SER A 94 -4.89 -22.27 -15.56
C SER A 94 -3.81 -21.91 -14.56
N ILE A 95 -3.34 -20.67 -14.64
CA ILE A 95 -2.36 -20.12 -13.71
C ILE A 95 -3.01 -18.95 -12.99
N LEU A 96 -2.90 -18.93 -11.67
CA LEU A 96 -3.33 -17.82 -10.84
C LEU A 96 -2.11 -17.29 -10.10
N ILE A 97 -1.93 -15.97 -10.09
CA ILE A 97 -0.81 -15.30 -9.42
C ILE A 97 -1.37 -14.20 -8.53
N THR A 98 -1.02 -14.21 -7.25
CA THR A 98 -1.23 -13.06 -6.36
C THR A 98 0.09 -12.41 -6.02
N THR A 99 0.14 -11.08 -6.21
CA THR A 99 1.36 -10.30 -6.04
C THR A 99 1.07 -8.85 -5.69
N ARG A 100 2.04 -8.17 -5.07
CA ARG A 100 2.15 -6.72 -4.88
C ARG A 100 3.00 -6.06 -5.97
N ASN A 101 3.78 -6.83 -6.72
CA ASN A 101 4.62 -6.34 -7.80
C ASN A 101 3.79 -6.11 -9.07
N GLN A 102 3.61 -4.85 -9.45
CA GLN A 102 2.88 -4.50 -10.68
C GLN A 102 3.57 -5.04 -11.95
N GLY A 103 4.89 -5.27 -11.91
CA GLY A 103 5.65 -5.83 -13.03
C GLY A 103 5.17 -7.22 -13.46
N CYS A 104 4.55 -8.00 -12.56
CA CYS A 104 3.98 -9.30 -12.92
C CYS A 104 2.80 -9.20 -13.90
N LYS A 105 2.24 -8.00 -14.15
CA LYS A 105 1.26 -7.80 -15.22
C LYS A 105 1.82 -8.21 -16.59
N ALA A 106 3.15 -8.17 -16.77
CA ALA A 106 3.80 -8.64 -17.99
C ALA A 106 3.52 -10.12 -18.30
N TYR A 107 3.28 -10.96 -17.27
CA TYR A 107 2.95 -12.38 -17.47
C TYR A 107 1.51 -12.61 -17.97
N ALA A 108 0.61 -11.65 -17.74
CA ALA A 108 -0.79 -11.72 -18.19
C ALA A 108 -1.37 -10.32 -18.39
N PRO A 109 -1.03 -9.62 -19.51
CA PRO A 109 -1.41 -8.22 -19.72
C PRO A 109 -2.92 -7.97 -19.63
N ASP A 110 -3.72 -8.89 -20.16
CA ASP A 110 -5.19 -8.82 -20.18
C ASP A 110 -5.87 -9.56 -19.00
N GLY A 111 -5.09 -10.26 -18.16
CA GLY A 111 -5.59 -11.09 -17.06
C GLY A 111 -5.40 -10.46 -15.67
N ALA A 112 -4.77 -9.29 -15.57
CA ALA A 112 -4.46 -8.66 -14.30
C ALA A 112 -5.67 -7.95 -13.68
N ILE A 113 -6.02 -8.34 -12.44
CA ILE A 113 -7.08 -7.71 -11.65
C ILE A 113 -6.45 -6.91 -10.50
N TYR A 114 -6.75 -5.61 -10.44
CA TYR A 114 -6.32 -4.77 -9.32
C TYR A 114 -7.25 -4.96 -8.12
N VAL A 115 -6.69 -5.32 -6.97
CA VAL A 115 -7.43 -5.47 -5.71
C VAL A 115 -7.09 -4.31 -4.78
N SER A 116 -8.02 -3.36 -4.68
CA SER A 116 -7.94 -2.16 -3.84
C SER A 116 -8.33 -2.44 -2.38
N SER A 117 -8.38 -1.39 -1.57
CA SER A 117 -9.12 -1.40 -0.30
C SER A 117 -10.61 -1.69 -0.55
N LEU A 118 -11.29 -2.16 0.49
CA LEU A 118 -12.72 -2.45 0.45
C LEU A 118 -13.53 -1.17 0.27
N SER A 119 -14.72 -1.29 -0.32
CA SER A 119 -15.74 -0.25 -0.21
C SER A 119 -16.21 -0.09 1.24
N GLU A 120 -16.87 1.03 1.53
CA GLU A 120 -17.41 1.30 2.87
C GLU A 120 -18.36 0.18 3.34
N SER A 121 -19.25 -0.30 2.46
CA SER A 121 -20.18 -1.38 2.78
C SER A 121 -19.46 -2.72 3.00
N GLU A 122 -18.55 -3.10 2.11
CA GLU A 122 -17.79 -4.36 2.26
C GLU A 122 -16.94 -4.36 3.53
N ALA A 123 -16.35 -3.22 3.89
CA ALA A 123 -15.58 -3.08 5.11
C ALA A 123 -16.44 -3.21 6.36
N VAL A 124 -17.62 -2.60 6.39
CA VAL A 124 -18.58 -2.74 7.50
C VAL A 124 -19.07 -4.18 7.62
N ASP A 125 -19.44 -4.80 6.50
CA ASP A 125 -19.90 -6.18 6.46
C ASP A 125 -18.82 -7.15 6.95
N LEU A 126 -17.57 -6.96 6.50
CA LEU A 126 -16.42 -7.74 6.98
C LEU A 126 -16.22 -7.54 8.49
N LEU A 127 -16.29 -6.29 8.98
CA LEU A 127 -16.14 -5.99 10.40
C LEU A 127 -17.20 -6.74 11.22
N HIS A 128 -18.47 -6.66 10.82
CA HIS A 128 -19.58 -7.30 11.52
C HIS A 128 -19.50 -8.80 11.52
N SER A 129 -19.14 -9.39 10.37
CA SER A 129 -18.95 -10.83 10.20
C SER A 129 -17.89 -11.36 11.16
N ILE A 130 -16.70 -10.73 11.19
CA ILE A 130 -15.61 -11.16 12.06
C ILE A 130 -15.90 -10.87 13.54
N ALA A 131 -16.49 -9.70 13.85
CA ALA A 131 -16.87 -9.33 15.21
C ALA A 131 -18.04 -10.15 15.76
N ASN A 132 -18.80 -10.84 14.88
CA ASN A 132 -20.05 -11.53 15.17
C ASN A 132 -21.05 -10.61 15.92
N VAL A 133 -21.37 -9.48 15.29
CA VAL A 133 -22.29 -8.45 15.80
C VAL A 133 -23.31 -8.05 14.74
N THR A 134 -24.48 -7.61 15.19
CA THR A 134 -25.57 -7.07 14.37
C THR A 134 -26.07 -5.77 14.99
N PRO A 135 -25.29 -4.67 14.90
CA PRO A 135 -25.66 -3.42 15.54
C PRO A 135 -26.91 -2.81 14.90
N ALA A 136 -27.68 -2.06 15.69
CA ALA A 136 -28.90 -1.39 15.20
C ALA A 136 -28.61 -0.23 14.23
N SER A 137 -27.40 0.34 14.28
CA SER A 137 -26.90 1.34 13.34
C SER A 137 -25.44 1.03 12.97
N ASN A 138 -25.06 1.39 11.75
CA ASN A 138 -23.72 1.22 11.22
C ASN A 138 -22.79 2.41 11.49
N ASP A 139 -23.26 3.49 12.09
CA ASP A 139 -22.48 4.75 12.24
C ASP A 139 -21.11 4.54 12.89
N VAL A 140 -21.07 3.88 14.06
CA VAL A 140 -19.82 3.55 14.75
C VAL A 140 -18.93 2.63 13.91
N SER A 141 -19.54 1.68 13.20
CA SER A 141 -18.79 0.72 12.36
C SER A 141 -18.16 1.44 11.18
N MET A 142 -18.86 2.42 10.60
CA MET A 142 -18.40 3.25 9.51
C MET A 142 -17.18 4.09 9.92
N GLU A 143 -17.23 4.73 11.08
CA GLU A 143 -16.10 5.49 11.61
C GLU A 143 -14.87 4.61 11.84
N ILE A 144 -15.07 3.40 12.38
CA ILE A 144 -13.98 2.43 12.59
C ILE A 144 -13.33 2.02 11.27
N VAL A 145 -14.11 1.64 10.26
CA VAL A 145 -13.52 1.18 8.98
C VAL A 145 -12.84 2.31 8.23
N LYS A 146 -13.36 3.55 8.33
CA LYS A 146 -12.71 4.75 7.79
C LYS A 146 -11.38 5.04 8.48
N GLU A 147 -11.33 4.93 9.80
CA GLU A 147 -10.11 5.08 10.61
C GLU A 147 -9.02 4.06 10.22
N LEU A 148 -9.44 2.86 9.79
CA LEU A 148 -8.58 1.77 9.30
C LEU A 148 -8.29 1.84 7.79
N GLY A 149 -8.74 2.89 7.10
CA GLY A 149 -8.58 3.05 5.65
C GLY A 149 -9.21 1.92 4.83
N MET A 150 -10.21 1.21 5.39
CA MET A 150 -10.91 0.09 4.75
C MET A 150 -9.96 -1.02 4.25
N LEU A 151 -8.80 -1.17 4.89
CA LEU A 151 -7.85 -2.23 4.58
C LEU A 151 -8.35 -3.55 5.18
N ALA A 152 -8.61 -4.55 4.34
CA ALA A 152 -9.22 -5.82 4.76
C ALA A 152 -8.51 -6.47 5.96
N LEU A 153 -7.17 -6.49 5.98
CA LEU A 153 -6.40 -7.02 7.11
C LEU A 153 -6.62 -6.23 8.41
N ALA A 154 -6.61 -4.89 8.34
CA ALA A 154 -6.81 -4.03 9.50
C ALA A 154 -8.24 -4.13 10.05
N VAL A 155 -9.22 -4.20 9.16
CA VAL A 155 -10.63 -4.44 9.50
C VAL A 155 -10.82 -5.81 10.14
N THR A 156 -10.13 -6.84 9.64
CA THR A 156 -10.16 -8.19 10.22
C THR A 156 -9.57 -8.20 11.63
N GLN A 157 -8.45 -7.51 11.86
CA GLN A 157 -7.86 -7.38 13.20
C GLN A 157 -8.80 -6.66 14.18
N ALA A 158 -9.44 -5.58 13.72
CA ALA A 158 -10.43 -4.86 14.49
C ALA A 158 -11.63 -5.75 14.86
N GLY A 159 -12.17 -6.47 13.88
CA GLY A 159 -13.25 -7.43 14.09
C GLY A 159 -12.88 -8.49 15.12
N ALA A 160 -11.68 -9.08 15.03
CA ALA A 160 -11.21 -10.08 15.98
C ALA A 160 -11.05 -9.52 17.40
N TYR A 161 -10.55 -8.29 17.53
CA TYR A 161 -10.46 -7.60 18.82
C TYR A 161 -11.86 -7.34 19.41
N ILE A 162 -12.80 -6.86 18.59
CA ILE A 162 -14.17 -6.59 19.01
C ILE A 162 -14.89 -7.90 19.39
N PHE A 163 -14.69 -8.98 18.64
CA PHE A 163 -15.22 -10.31 18.99
C PHE A 163 -14.79 -10.74 20.39
N LYS A 164 -13.49 -10.59 20.70
CA LYS A 164 -12.92 -10.97 21.99
C LYS A 164 -13.39 -10.08 23.14
N THR A 165 -13.49 -8.77 22.91
CA THR A 165 -13.80 -7.78 23.97
C THR A 165 -15.28 -7.46 24.10
N ARG A 166 -16.08 -7.76 23.08
CA ARG A 166 -17.50 -7.39 22.92
C ARG A 166 -17.76 -5.88 23.00
N ARG A 167 -16.78 -5.07 22.59
CA ARG A 167 -16.79 -3.61 22.73
C ARG A 167 -16.70 -2.89 21.39
N LEU A 168 -17.76 -2.98 20.57
CA LEU A 168 -17.85 -2.24 19.31
C LEU A 168 -17.86 -0.72 19.55
N SER A 169 -18.69 -0.25 20.48
CA SER A 169 -18.92 1.18 20.74
C SER A 169 -17.69 1.94 21.24
N SER A 170 -16.79 1.29 21.98
CA SER A 170 -15.57 1.93 22.51
C SER A 170 -14.32 1.59 21.69
N TYR A 171 -14.44 0.80 20.62
CA TYR A 171 -13.27 0.35 19.86
C TYR A 171 -12.54 1.51 19.20
N LEU A 172 -13.28 2.46 18.61
CA LEU A 172 -12.66 3.62 17.94
C LEU A 172 -11.74 4.41 18.89
N ASN A 173 -12.21 4.73 20.09
CA ASN A 173 -11.39 5.41 21.10
C ASN A 173 -10.17 4.56 21.49
N THR A 174 -10.36 3.25 21.65
CA THR A 174 -9.26 2.32 21.98
C THR A 174 -8.21 2.30 20.88
N LEU A 175 -8.66 2.26 19.62
CA LEU A 175 -7.82 2.30 18.42
C LEU A 175 -7.04 3.61 18.35
N GLN A 176 -7.67 4.75 18.57
CA GLN A 176 -7.00 6.05 18.53
C GLN A 176 -5.94 6.19 19.63
N SER A 177 -6.19 5.68 20.83
CA SER A 177 -5.23 5.76 21.94
C SER A 177 -4.10 4.73 21.88
N HIS A 178 -4.30 3.59 21.21
CA HIS A 178 -3.37 2.45 21.23
C HIS A 178 -3.10 1.88 19.83
N ARG A 179 -3.17 2.72 18.78
CA ARG A 179 -3.13 2.27 17.37
C ARG A 179 -1.92 1.40 17.07
N ASP A 180 -0.73 1.91 17.39
CA ASP A 180 0.53 1.23 17.15
C ASP A 180 0.55 -0.17 17.76
N ARG A 181 0.19 -0.27 19.06
CA ARG A 181 0.10 -1.53 19.77
C ARG A 181 -0.91 -2.49 19.13
N LEU A 182 -2.14 -2.03 18.86
CA LEU A 182 -3.21 -2.88 18.36
C LEU A 182 -2.95 -3.40 16.94
N LEU A 183 -2.34 -2.58 16.08
CA LEU A 183 -2.05 -2.94 14.69
C LEU A 183 -0.72 -3.67 14.52
N ARG A 184 0.18 -3.63 15.51
CA ARG A 184 1.39 -4.48 15.58
C ARG A 184 1.14 -5.83 16.25
N GLU A 185 0.30 -5.88 17.29
CA GLU A 185 -0.08 -7.14 17.91
C GLU A 185 -0.88 -8.00 16.91
N ASP A 186 -0.62 -9.31 16.91
CA ASP A 186 -1.37 -10.28 16.11
C ASP A 186 -2.59 -10.79 16.92
N PRO A 187 -3.81 -10.32 16.65
CA PRO A 187 -5.01 -10.88 17.26
C PRO A 187 -5.43 -12.22 16.62
N LEU A 188 -4.80 -12.63 15.50
CA LEU A 188 -5.12 -13.79 14.69
C LEU A 188 -4.12 -14.95 14.88
N LYS A 189 -3.48 -15.04 16.06
CA LYS A 189 -2.61 -16.16 16.43
C LYS A 189 -3.27 -17.51 16.09
N GLY A 190 -2.71 -18.21 15.10
CA GLY A 190 -3.22 -19.51 14.61
C GLY A 190 -3.88 -19.48 13.22
N THR A 191 -3.99 -18.34 12.55
CA THR A 191 -4.40 -18.27 11.14
C THR A 191 -3.20 -18.41 10.19
N LYS A 192 -3.47 -18.72 8.91
CA LYS A 192 -2.41 -18.90 7.89
C LYS A 192 -1.64 -17.61 7.54
N TYR A 193 -2.12 -16.43 7.96
CA TYR A 193 -1.43 -15.17 7.71
C TYR A 193 -0.73 -14.68 8.99
N PRO A 194 0.60 -14.78 9.10
CA PRO A 194 1.31 -14.58 10.37
C PRO A 194 1.59 -13.11 10.71
N TYR A 195 1.19 -12.17 9.85
CA TYR A 195 1.53 -10.76 9.99
C TYR A 195 0.31 -9.91 10.37
N SER A 196 0.48 -9.10 11.41
CA SER A 196 -0.40 -7.98 11.72
C SER A 196 -0.25 -6.87 10.67
N THR A 197 -1.19 -5.92 10.63
CA THR A 197 -1.19 -4.85 9.62
C THR A 197 0.10 -4.02 9.66
N TYR A 198 0.53 -3.57 10.85
CA TYR A 198 1.76 -2.78 10.96
C TYR A 198 3.01 -3.63 10.72
N ALA A 199 3.02 -4.92 11.11
CA ALA A 199 4.12 -5.81 10.78
C ALA A 199 4.28 -6.02 9.26
N ALA A 200 3.16 -6.10 8.53
CA ALA A 200 3.18 -6.18 7.06
C ALA A 200 3.74 -4.89 6.42
N PHE A 201 3.47 -3.72 7.02
CA PHE A 201 4.07 -2.46 6.59
C PHE A 201 5.55 -2.37 6.95
N ASP A 202 5.95 -2.76 8.16
CA ASP A 202 7.35 -2.78 8.60
C ASP A 202 8.23 -3.56 7.62
N LEU A 203 7.79 -4.76 7.23
CA LEU A 203 8.55 -5.63 6.35
C LEU A 203 8.84 -4.99 4.99
N SER A 204 7.90 -4.21 4.45
CA SER A 204 8.07 -3.53 3.16
C SER A 204 8.73 -2.16 3.28
N PHE A 205 8.48 -1.41 4.35
CA PHE A 205 9.02 -0.06 4.54
C PHE A 205 10.52 -0.07 4.79
N HIS A 206 11.02 -1.00 5.60
CA HIS A 206 12.46 -1.07 5.91
C HIS A 206 13.31 -1.60 4.75
N GLN A 207 12.69 -2.17 3.71
CA GLN A 207 13.37 -2.61 2.50
C GLN A 207 13.53 -1.48 1.47
N LEU A 208 12.88 -0.33 1.68
CA LEU A 208 12.99 0.80 0.79
C LEU A 208 14.34 1.51 0.95
N PRO A 209 14.89 2.08 -0.15
CA PRO A 209 15.97 3.06 -0.07
C PRO A 209 15.65 4.21 0.90
N SER A 210 16.66 4.76 1.56
CA SER A 210 16.49 5.80 2.59
C SER A 210 15.70 7.01 2.08
N ASN A 211 16.05 7.52 0.89
CA ASN A 211 15.37 8.63 0.24
C ASN A 211 13.89 8.33 -0.08
N ALA A 212 13.54 7.10 -0.49
CA ALA A 212 12.15 6.70 -0.70
C ALA A 212 11.36 6.62 0.63
N GLN A 213 11.99 6.17 1.72
CA GLN A 213 11.38 6.22 3.06
C GLN A 213 11.12 7.68 3.49
N GLU A 214 12.07 8.58 3.23
CA GLU A 214 11.95 10.00 3.56
C GLU A 214 10.87 10.69 2.72
N LEU A 215 10.76 10.38 1.43
CA LEU A 215 9.67 10.85 0.58
C LEU A 215 8.31 10.40 1.12
N LEU A 216 8.16 9.13 1.50
CA LEU A 216 6.94 8.62 2.11
C LEU A 216 6.62 9.29 3.45
N ARG A 217 7.63 9.64 4.26
CA ARG A 217 7.45 10.41 5.50
C ARG A 217 6.96 11.82 5.24
N ILE A 218 7.42 12.50 4.19
CA ILE A 218 6.87 13.79 3.75
C ILE A 218 5.41 13.60 3.31
N CYS A 219 5.16 12.62 2.43
CA CYS A 219 3.82 12.32 1.92
C CYS A 219 2.83 11.90 3.02
N ALA A 220 3.29 11.45 4.20
CA ALA A 220 2.44 11.10 5.34
C ALA A 220 1.68 12.30 5.94
N TYR A 221 2.10 13.53 5.62
CA TYR A 221 1.46 14.78 6.05
C TYR A 221 0.68 15.47 4.94
N LEU A 222 0.70 14.93 3.72
CA LEU A 222 -0.14 15.38 2.62
C LEU A 222 -1.48 14.65 2.64
N HIS A 223 -2.49 15.19 1.96
CA HIS A 223 -3.73 14.45 1.70
C HIS A 223 -3.42 13.07 1.08
N PRO A 224 -4.10 11.98 1.50
CA PRO A 224 -3.77 10.60 1.07
C PRO A 224 -3.89 10.35 -0.44
N SER A 225 -4.65 11.18 -1.14
CA SER A 225 -4.87 11.06 -2.59
C SER A 225 -4.70 12.40 -3.29
N GLY A 226 -4.50 12.36 -4.60
CA GLY A 226 -4.41 13.56 -5.43
C GLY A 226 -3.12 14.35 -5.27
N ILE A 227 -2.03 13.74 -4.78
CA ILE A 227 -0.73 14.40 -4.65
C ILE A 227 -0.16 14.61 -6.07
N PRO A 228 -0.11 15.84 -6.60
CA PRO A 228 0.30 16.05 -7.99
C PRO A 228 1.82 15.90 -8.13
N MET A 229 2.30 15.31 -9.22
CA MET A 229 3.74 15.28 -9.53
C MET A 229 4.30 16.71 -9.64
N ALA A 230 3.52 17.60 -10.25
CA ALA A 230 3.84 19.02 -10.37
C ALA A 230 4.09 19.72 -9.01
N LEU A 231 3.60 19.18 -7.88
CA LEU A 231 3.93 19.71 -6.54
C LEU A 231 5.44 19.68 -6.31
N PHE A 232 6.07 18.55 -6.62
CA PHE A 232 7.49 18.35 -6.42
C PHE A 232 8.32 19.15 -7.44
N GLU A 233 7.87 19.17 -8.70
CA GLU A 233 8.49 19.98 -9.77
C GLU A 233 8.50 21.47 -9.42
N TYR A 234 7.34 22.04 -9.15
CA TYR A 234 7.21 23.48 -8.91
C TYR A 234 7.92 23.90 -7.63
N SER A 235 7.83 23.08 -6.57
CA SER A 235 8.53 23.36 -5.32
C SER A 235 10.05 23.33 -5.50
N THR A 236 10.58 22.30 -6.17
CA THR A 236 12.02 22.19 -6.44
C THR A 236 12.51 23.35 -7.31
N THR A 237 11.75 23.72 -8.34
CA THR A 237 12.08 24.86 -9.23
C THR A 237 12.08 26.20 -8.48
N SER A 238 11.38 26.30 -7.35
CA SER A 238 11.38 27.50 -6.48
C SER A 238 12.41 27.40 -5.34
N ASP A 239 13.34 26.45 -5.39
CA ASP A 239 14.26 26.17 -4.27
C ASP A 239 13.52 25.83 -2.97
N PHE A 240 12.31 25.28 -3.07
CA PHE A 240 11.38 25.04 -1.97
C PHE A 240 10.98 26.33 -1.22
N THR A 241 11.04 27.51 -1.86
CA THR A 241 10.69 28.81 -1.26
C THR A 241 9.45 29.42 -1.90
N ALA A 242 8.67 30.18 -1.13
CA ALA A 242 7.44 30.80 -1.64
C ALA A 242 7.75 31.87 -2.70
N HIS A 243 7.03 31.84 -3.82
CA HIS A 243 7.36 32.68 -4.98
C HIS A 243 6.98 34.17 -4.80
N THR A 244 6.05 34.54 -3.91
CA THR A 244 5.45 35.90 -3.97
C THR A 244 5.00 36.58 -2.69
N VAL A 245 5.50 36.19 -1.51
CA VAL A 245 5.31 37.04 -0.33
C VAL A 245 6.65 37.30 0.32
N LEU A 246 7.32 38.29 -0.29
CA LEU A 246 8.37 39.18 0.22
C LEU A 246 9.80 38.85 -0.24
N GLU A 247 10.25 39.53 -1.30
CA GLU A 247 11.65 40.02 -1.42
C GLU A 247 12.12 40.78 -0.15
N SER A 248 11.20 41.06 0.79
CA SER A 248 11.40 41.73 2.07
C SER A 248 11.51 40.79 3.29
N TRP A 249 11.20 39.49 3.20
CA TRP A 249 11.25 38.54 4.33
C TRP A 249 11.84 37.19 3.88
N PRO A 250 13.15 36.97 4.04
CA PRO A 250 13.76 35.67 3.77
C PRO A 250 13.12 34.60 4.67
N PRO A 251 13.14 33.32 4.24
CA PRO A 251 12.71 32.22 5.09
C PRO A 251 13.37 32.33 6.47
N PRO A 252 12.63 32.17 7.58
CA PRO A 252 13.21 32.04 8.90
C PRO A 252 14.42 31.09 8.88
N LYS A 253 15.46 31.37 9.68
CA LYS A 253 16.64 30.46 9.77
C LYS A 253 16.27 29.02 10.14
N SER A 254 15.11 28.80 10.77
CA SER A 254 14.56 27.47 11.03
C SER A 254 14.27 26.69 9.75
N ASP A 255 14.01 27.37 8.64
CA ASP A 255 13.57 26.77 7.39
C ASP A 255 14.75 26.39 6.50
N GLU A 256 15.95 26.96 6.73
CA GLU A 256 17.18 26.59 6.02
C GLU A 256 17.49 25.08 6.15
N VAL A 257 17.28 24.52 7.35
CA VAL A 257 17.48 23.08 7.59
C VAL A 257 16.44 22.26 6.83
N VAL A 258 15.18 22.68 6.86
CA VAL A 258 14.06 22.03 6.16
C VAL A 258 14.28 22.03 4.64
N ILE A 259 14.69 23.17 4.07
CA ILE A 259 15.00 23.31 2.65
C ILE A 259 16.22 22.46 2.28
N SER A 260 17.26 22.43 3.13
CA SER A 260 18.44 21.59 2.90
C SER A 260 18.09 20.11 2.88
N ASP A 261 17.21 19.65 3.76
CA ASP A 261 16.72 18.27 3.77
C ASP A 261 15.87 17.96 2.53
N LEU A 262 14.95 18.86 2.14
CA LEU A 262 14.16 18.68 0.91
C LEU A 262 15.05 18.58 -0.32
N LYS A 263 16.09 19.43 -0.43
CA LYS A 263 17.09 19.37 -1.51
C LYS A 263 17.89 18.07 -1.51
N ARG A 264 18.17 17.50 -0.32
CA ARG A 264 18.84 16.21 -0.18
C ARG A 264 17.95 15.03 -0.59
N ILE A 265 16.65 15.11 -0.29
CA ILE A 265 15.68 14.02 -0.52
C ILE A 265 15.18 14.02 -1.97
N ILE A 266 14.71 15.16 -2.46
CA ILE A 266 14.04 15.31 -3.76
C ILE A 266 15.04 15.70 -4.86
N GLY A 267 16.02 16.54 -4.53
CA GLY A 267 17.03 17.04 -5.46
C GLY A 267 17.25 18.55 -5.33
N GLN A 268 18.45 19.01 -5.69
CA GLN A 268 18.78 20.44 -5.72
C GLN A 268 18.13 21.16 -6.92
N THR A 269 17.99 20.44 -8.03
CA THR A 269 17.30 20.86 -9.24
C THR A 269 16.29 19.79 -9.61
N TRP A 270 15.22 20.17 -10.30
CA TRP A 270 14.25 19.18 -10.76
C TRP A 270 14.89 18.24 -11.79
N ASP A 271 14.85 16.95 -11.48
CA ASP A 271 15.23 15.87 -12.39
C ASP A 271 14.13 14.81 -12.32
N GLU A 272 13.31 14.76 -13.36
CA GLU A 272 12.13 13.88 -13.41
C GLU A 272 12.52 12.41 -13.30
N VAL A 273 13.65 12.01 -13.91
CA VAL A 273 14.13 10.62 -13.89
C VAL A 273 14.49 10.18 -12.48
N SER A 274 15.32 10.96 -11.77
CA SER A 274 15.70 10.68 -10.38
C SER A 274 14.48 10.68 -9.45
N PHE A 275 13.55 11.61 -9.64
CA PHE A 275 12.31 11.63 -8.85
C PHE A 275 11.44 10.39 -9.12
N GLN A 276 11.35 9.97 -10.38
CA GLN A 276 10.62 8.78 -10.76
C GLN A 276 11.23 7.51 -10.16
N GLU A 277 12.57 7.40 -10.03
CA GLU A 277 13.22 6.29 -9.33
C GLU A 277 12.79 6.20 -7.84
N LEU A 278 12.61 7.34 -7.17
CA LEU A 278 12.09 7.38 -5.78
C LEU A 278 10.66 6.86 -5.72
N VAL A 279 9.81 7.34 -6.63
CA VAL A 279 8.40 6.94 -6.72
C VAL A 279 8.29 5.46 -7.05
N GLU A 280 9.09 4.96 -7.99
CA GLU A 280 9.14 3.56 -8.38
C GLU A 280 9.48 2.63 -7.21
N ALA A 281 10.42 3.02 -6.34
CA ALA A 281 10.70 2.25 -5.13
C ALA A 281 9.43 2.12 -4.26
N GLY A 282 8.69 3.22 -4.07
CA GLY A 282 7.40 3.21 -3.37
C GLY A 282 6.31 2.39 -4.09
N GLN A 283 6.25 2.43 -5.42
CA GLN A 283 5.30 1.64 -6.23
C GLN A 283 5.60 0.15 -6.16
N ARG A 284 6.88 -0.25 -6.22
CA ARG A 284 7.33 -1.65 -6.07
C ARG A 284 6.93 -2.23 -4.71
N ALA A 285 7.00 -1.43 -3.66
CA ALA A 285 6.49 -1.79 -2.34
C ALA A 285 4.95 -1.69 -2.19
N SER A 286 4.24 -1.28 -3.25
CA SER A 286 2.80 -0.98 -3.25
C SER A 286 2.38 0.09 -2.22
N PHE A 287 3.25 1.05 -1.91
CA PHE A 287 2.99 2.16 -0.99
C PHE A 287 2.57 3.44 -1.69
N ILE A 288 2.97 3.59 -2.95
CA ILE A 288 2.53 4.67 -3.83
C ILE A 288 1.71 4.05 -4.96
N TYR A 289 0.52 4.60 -5.19
CA TYR A 289 -0.26 4.36 -6.40
C TYR A 289 -0.19 5.61 -7.28
N ALA A 290 0.17 5.44 -8.54
CA ALA A 290 0.21 6.53 -9.51
C ALA A 290 -0.92 6.36 -10.53
N TYR A 291 -1.52 7.47 -10.93
CA TYR A 291 -2.57 7.52 -11.94
C TYR A 291 -2.55 8.86 -12.67
N THR A 292 -3.09 8.88 -13.88
CA THR A 292 -3.28 10.09 -14.67
C THR A 292 -4.74 10.49 -14.66
N ASP A 293 -5.03 11.78 -14.59
CA ASP A 293 -6.39 12.29 -14.82
C ASP A 293 -6.72 12.38 -16.32
N GLU A 294 -7.95 12.81 -16.64
CA GLU A 294 -8.40 12.98 -18.03
C GLU A 294 -7.62 14.07 -18.79
N ALA A 295 -7.00 15.01 -18.07
CA ALA A 295 -6.16 16.07 -18.63
C ALA A 295 -4.70 15.67 -18.81
N GLY A 296 -4.32 14.43 -18.43
CA GLY A 296 -2.97 13.91 -18.50
C GLY A 296 -2.07 14.32 -17.33
N GLY A 297 -2.62 14.94 -16.28
CA GLY A 297 -1.90 15.26 -15.05
C GLY A 297 -1.57 13.99 -14.27
N LEU A 298 -0.31 13.85 -13.84
CA LEU A 298 0.15 12.70 -13.04
C LEU A 298 -0.04 12.96 -11.54
N PHE A 299 -0.72 12.03 -10.86
CA PHE A 299 -1.02 12.09 -9.44
C PHE A 299 -0.60 10.83 -8.72
N TYR A 300 -0.32 10.99 -7.42
CA TYR A 300 0.04 9.93 -6.51
C TYR A 300 -0.97 9.81 -5.37
N SER A 301 -1.08 8.61 -4.83
CA SER A 301 -1.84 8.31 -3.62
C SER A 301 -1.03 7.40 -2.70
N VAL A 302 -1.11 7.70 -1.41
CA VAL A 302 -0.51 6.93 -0.32
C VAL A 302 -1.63 6.52 0.62
N HIS A 303 -1.75 5.23 0.90
CA HIS A 303 -2.89 4.72 1.66
C HIS A 303 -3.02 5.41 3.04
N PRO A 304 -4.21 5.86 3.47
CA PRO A 304 -4.37 6.60 4.72
C PRO A 304 -3.82 5.89 5.96
N LEU A 305 -4.02 4.55 6.04
CA LEU A 305 -3.47 3.74 7.13
C LEU A 305 -1.94 3.62 7.08
N LEU A 306 -1.34 3.69 5.88
CA LEU A 306 0.11 3.70 5.73
C LEU A 306 0.68 5.04 6.22
N GLN A 307 0.05 6.17 5.87
CA GLN A 307 0.44 7.47 6.42
C GLN A 307 0.32 7.53 7.95
N ARG A 308 -0.71 6.88 8.52
CA ARG A 308 -0.87 6.74 9.98
C ARG A 308 0.23 5.88 10.58
N TYR A 309 0.51 4.72 10.00
CA TYR A 309 1.63 3.86 10.39
C TYR A 309 2.96 4.62 10.40
N ILE A 310 3.24 5.39 9.35
CA ILE A 310 4.48 6.18 9.27
C ILE A 310 4.52 7.17 10.44
N ARG A 311 3.46 7.96 10.66
CA ARG A 311 3.41 8.93 11.76
C ARG A 311 3.53 8.27 13.13
N ASP A 312 2.81 7.17 13.37
CA ASP A 312 2.85 6.42 14.62
C ASP A 312 4.26 5.82 14.90
N SER A 313 5.06 5.59 13.85
CA SER A 313 6.43 5.07 13.96
C SER A 313 7.50 6.16 14.20
N LEU A 314 7.15 7.44 14.08
CA LEU A 314 8.07 8.56 14.28
C LEU A 314 8.05 9.05 15.74
N GLY A 315 9.21 9.50 16.23
CA GLY A 315 9.27 10.27 17.47
C GLY A 315 8.76 11.71 17.27
N VAL A 316 8.30 12.36 18.35
CA VAL A 316 7.66 13.69 18.32
C VAL A 316 8.50 14.76 17.61
N GLU A 317 9.82 14.79 17.84
CA GLU A 317 10.71 15.77 17.20
C GLU A 317 10.81 15.54 15.68
N ILE A 318 10.87 14.28 15.27
CA ILE A 318 10.94 13.88 13.85
C ILE A 318 9.58 14.14 13.16
N GLU A 319 8.48 13.97 13.89
CA GLU A 319 7.12 14.29 13.41
C GLU A 319 7.03 15.75 12.96
N SER A 320 7.47 16.67 13.83
CA SER A 320 7.50 18.11 13.52
C SER A 320 8.35 18.42 12.29
N GLN A 321 9.49 17.74 12.13
CA GLN A 321 10.39 17.96 11.00
C GLN A 321 9.73 17.63 9.65
N TYR A 322 9.09 16.46 9.52
CA TYR A 322 8.43 16.07 8.27
C TYR A 322 7.14 16.86 8.00
N ALA A 323 6.42 17.27 9.05
CA ALA A 323 5.30 18.20 8.91
C ALA A 323 5.76 19.56 8.36
N SER A 324 6.89 20.08 8.85
CA SER A 324 7.53 21.29 8.30
C SER A 324 7.99 21.09 6.86
N MET A 325 8.60 19.95 6.52
CA MET A 325 8.96 19.64 5.13
C MET A 325 7.76 19.62 4.19
N ALA A 326 6.64 18.99 4.59
CA ALA A 326 5.42 18.97 3.77
C ALA A 326 4.82 20.36 3.60
N SER A 327 4.85 21.18 4.66
CA SER A 327 4.42 22.59 4.60
C SER A 327 5.30 23.40 3.65
N GLN A 328 6.62 23.26 3.77
CA GLN A 328 7.59 23.94 2.90
C GLN A 328 7.48 23.49 1.45
N LEU A 329 7.22 22.21 1.21
CA LEU A 329 6.96 21.67 -0.12
C LEU A 329 5.75 22.35 -0.77
N LEU A 330 4.63 22.47 -0.04
CA LEU A 330 3.44 23.16 -0.51
C LEU A 330 3.71 24.65 -0.76
N LEU A 331 4.39 25.33 0.16
CA LEU A 331 4.77 26.74 0.02
C LEU A 331 5.62 26.98 -1.23
N GLY A 332 6.64 26.16 -1.48
CA GLY A 332 7.48 26.28 -2.67
C GLY A 332 6.72 26.11 -3.99
N ALA A 333 5.59 25.40 -3.95
CA ALA A 333 4.73 25.19 -5.10
C ALA A 333 3.62 26.24 -5.26
N THR A 334 3.48 27.17 -4.31
CA THR A 334 2.58 28.33 -4.44
C THR A 334 3.22 29.39 -5.36
N ARG A 335 3.04 29.23 -6.67
CA ARG A 335 3.42 30.20 -7.69
C ARG A 335 2.20 30.93 -8.24
N PRO A 336 2.32 32.23 -8.58
CA PRO A 336 1.32 32.91 -9.39
C PRO A 336 1.40 32.35 -10.82
N ILE A 337 0.69 31.25 -11.06
CA ILE A 337 0.50 30.74 -12.42
C ILE A 337 -0.52 31.69 -13.08
N GLU A 338 -0.09 32.39 -14.13
CA GLU A 338 -0.82 33.49 -14.79
C GLU A 338 -2.21 33.15 -15.35
N ALA A 339 -2.78 31.95 -15.14
CA ALA A 339 -4.07 31.62 -15.78
C ALA A 339 -4.98 30.58 -15.10
N SER A 340 -4.72 30.01 -13.91
CA SER A 340 -5.64 28.98 -13.43
C SER A 340 -5.75 28.78 -11.92
N ASN A 341 -6.93 29.08 -11.38
CA ASN A 341 -7.39 28.68 -10.05
C ASN A 341 -7.38 27.15 -9.83
N ILE A 342 -7.20 26.35 -10.88
CA ILE A 342 -7.19 24.88 -10.81
C ILE A 342 -5.99 24.39 -9.99
N TRP A 343 -4.80 25.00 -10.14
CA TRP A 343 -3.60 24.59 -9.39
C TRP A 343 -3.80 24.72 -7.88
N TYR A 344 -4.28 25.90 -7.44
CA TYR A 344 -4.55 26.13 -6.03
C TYR A 344 -5.60 25.17 -5.47
N ARG A 345 -6.64 24.83 -6.25
CA ARG A 345 -7.64 23.84 -5.85
C ARG A 345 -7.05 22.44 -5.66
N GLN A 346 -6.01 22.08 -6.41
CA GLN A 346 -5.30 20.81 -6.20
C GLN A 346 -4.48 20.82 -4.90
N LEU A 347 -3.96 21.97 -4.48
CA LEU A 347 -3.18 22.09 -3.24
C LEU A 347 -4.04 22.13 -1.97
N LEU A 348 -5.27 22.66 -2.04
CA LEU A 348 -6.15 22.86 -0.88
C LEU A 348 -6.32 21.61 0.02
N PRO A 349 -6.64 20.40 -0.50
CA PRO A 349 -6.78 19.22 0.35
C PRO A 349 -5.51 18.89 1.14
N HIS A 350 -4.33 19.15 0.56
CA HIS A 350 -3.05 18.90 1.21
C HIS A 350 -2.74 19.94 2.28
N ILE A 351 -3.14 21.20 2.07
CA ILE A 351 -3.02 22.28 3.06
C ILE A 351 -3.90 21.96 4.28
N ASP A 352 -5.15 21.52 4.06
CA ASP A 352 -6.10 21.15 5.13
C ASP A 352 -5.70 19.89 5.91
N ALA A 353 -4.82 19.07 5.32
CA ALA A 353 -4.26 17.88 5.96
C ALA A 353 -3.17 18.22 7.00
N LEU A 354 -2.56 19.41 6.93
CA LEU A 354 -1.46 19.79 7.83
C LEU A 354 -1.96 20.05 9.27
N PRO A 355 -1.32 19.44 10.29
CA PRO A 355 -1.79 19.52 11.67
C PRO A 355 -1.77 20.93 12.26
N HIS A 356 -0.81 21.79 11.85
CA HIS A 356 -0.66 23.15 12.39
C HIS A 356 -1.66 24.16 11.80
N LEU A 357 -2.19 23.92 10.60
CA LEU A 357 -3.15 24.82 9.93
C LEU A 357 -4.60 24.54 10.31
N ARG A 358 -4.92 23.33 10.81
CA ARG A 358 -6.24 23.01 11.39
C ARG A 358 -6.60 23.86 12.61
N VAL A 359 -5.61 24.44 13.29
CA VAL A 359 -5.83 25.36 14.41
C VAL A 359 -6.33 26.73 13.92
N LEU A 360 -5.89 27.18 12.74
CA LEU A 360 -6.31 28.45 12.15
C LEU A 360 -7.73 28.37 11.56
N GLY A 361 -8.11 27.23 10.97
CA GLY A 361 -9.47 27.02 10.44
C GLY A 361 -10.59 26.97 11.48
N ARG A 362 -10.28 26.86 12.80
CA ARG A 362 -11.28 26.99 13.88
C ARG A 362 -11.49 28.44 14.33
N LEU A 363 -10.65 29.38 13.90
CA LEU A 363 -10.76 30.81 14.25
C LEU A 363 -11.58 31.63 13.24
N GLU A 364 -11.98 31.05 12.10
CA GLU A 364 -12.91 31.69 11.14
C GLU A 364 -14.40 31.41 11.45
N SER A 365 -14.70 30.86 12.63
CA SER A 365 -16.08 30.58 13.08
C SER A 365 -16.46 31.27 14.40
N VAL A 366 -15.80 32.38 14.73
CA VAL A 366 -16.20 33.29 15.84
C VAL A 366 -16.55 34.66 15.31
#